data_AF-A0A518DLE2-F1
#
_entry.id   AF-A0A518DLE2-F1
#
_cell.length_a   1.000
_cell.length_b   1.000
_cell.length_c   1.000
_cell.angle_alpha   90.00
_cell.angle_beta   90.00
_cell.angle_gamma   90.00
#
_symmetry.space_group_name_H-M   'P 1'
#
loop_
_entity.id
_entity.type
_entity.pdbx_description
1 polymer ?
#
loop_
_entity_poly.entity_id
_entity_poly.type
_entity_poly.pdbx_seq_one_letter_code
_entity_poly.pdbx_strand_id
1 'polypeptide(L)'
;MKHRLDLDFLSLLAAATREGGISWRHVGGDGYRSTSEVYNLSWLYWYRVDGITIGRMGLIVAIQDQSLAFPWGTEGMEVAKQLLNEIDGKWISYHFGLVKGCKEMLPNDLPSTPVVRMQQPCIMVLSLLRQATQAGEILWRQDRDNPNSFYSHFNHKKMEITFRQPADYDENPIGNLVVELLLEGANIPFACGTDGYFLIEEILSFSIPDYQRAIRDREAALAREIESLRRMIRQSPAEEK
;
A
#
# COMPACT_ATOMS: atom_id res chain seq x y z
N MET A 1 -2.26 4.74 14.08
CA MET A 1 -1.43 5.95 13.92
C MET A 1 -0.83 6.03 12.51
N LYS A 2 -0.16 4.98 12.05
CA LYS A 2 0.43 4.85 10.70
C LYS A 2 -0.52 5.17 9.52
N HIS A 3 -1.72 4.58 9.48
CA HIS A 3 -2.70 4.88 8.43
C HIS A 3 -2.99 6.39 8.30
N ARG A 4 -2.94 7.14 9.40
CA ARG A 4 -3.15 8.59 9.40
C ARG A 4 -1.97 9.37 8.81
N LEU A 5 -0.73 8.91 9.02
CA LEU A 5 0.45 9.54 8.41
C LEU A 5 0.45 9.36 6.89
N ASP A 6 0.12 8.17 6.39
CA ASP A 6 0.05 7.90 4.95
C ASP A 6 -1.01 8.78 4.26
N LEU A 7 -2.18 8.93 4.90
CA LEU A 7 -3.26 9.80 4.42
C LEU A 7 -2.89 11.28 4.48
N ASP A 8 -2.28 11.74 5.59
CA ASP A 8 -1.83 13.11 5.76
C ASP A 8 -0.78 13.47 4.70
N PHE A 9 0.20 12.58 4.48
CA PHE A 9 1.21 12.75 3.43
C PHE A 9 0.57 12.89 2.06
N LEU A 10 -0.32 11.98 1.68
CA LEU A 10 -0.93 11.97 0.35
C LEU A 10 -1.81 13.22 0.12
N SER A 11 -2.53 13.65 1.16
CA SER A 11 -3.36 14.87 1.13
C SER A 11 -2.50 16.12 0.96
N LEU A 12 -1.38 16.21 1.69
CA LEU A 12 -0.44 17.32 1.59
C LEU A 12 0.30 17.32 0.25
N LEU A 13 0.62 16.14 -0.30
CA LEU A 13 1.24 16.02 -1.61
C LEU A 13 0.31 16.53 -2.71
N ALA A 14 -0.99 16.20 -2.61
CA ALA A 14 -2.02 16.74 -3.51
C ALA A 14 -2.14 18.26 -3.39
N ALA A 15 -2.18 18.78 -2.16
CA ALA A 15 -2.23 20.23 -1.92
C ALA A 15 -0.99 20.94 -2.47
N ALA A 16 0.22 20.45 -2.19
CA ALA A 16 1.46 21.03 -2.70
C ALA A 16 1.54 20.98 -4.23
N THR A 17 0.97 19.95 -4.86
CA THR A 17 0.83 19.88 -6.33
C THR A 17 -0.12 20.95 -6.85
N ARG A 18 -1.30 21.10 -6.23
CA ARG A 18 -2.30 22.11 -6.60
C ARG A 18 -1.77 23.54 -6.49
N GLU A 19 -1.04 23.83 -5.41
CA GLU A 19 -0.42 25.14 -5.17
C GLU A 19 0.84 25.39 -6.04
N GLY A 20 1.14 24.51 -6.99
CA GLY A 20 2.27 24.63 -7.91
C GLY A 20 3.65 24.36 -7.30
N GLY A 21 3.71 24.01 -6.00
CA GLY A 21 4.96 23.69 -5.30
C GLY A 21 5.62 22.40 -5.81
N ILE A 22 4.85 21.50 -6.41
CA ILE A 22 5.34 20.27 -7.03
C ILE A 22 4.82 20.16 -8.46
N SER A 23 5.75 20.06 -9.41
CA SER A 23 5.46 19.78 -10.80
C SER A 23 5.77 18.33 -11.14
N TRP A 24 5.03 17.77 -12.10
CA TRP A 24 5.10 16.38 -12.48
C TRP A 24 5.38 16.22 -13.98
N ARG A 25 6.10 15.16 -14.32
CA ARG A 25 6.29 14.70 -15.71
C ARG A 25 5.84 13.26 -15.85
N HIS A 26 5.24 12.93 -16.99
CA HIS A 26 4.97 11.54 -17.36
C HIS A 26 6.27 10.84 -17.72
N VAL A 27 6.47 9.61 -17.25
CA VAL A 27 7.73 8.85 -17.43
C VAL A 27 7.54 7.53 -18.18
N GLY A 28 6.43 7.38 -18.90
CA GLY A 28 6.08 6.14 -19.60
C GLY A 28 5.23 5.19 -18.76
N GLY A 29 4.44 4.34 -19.43
CA GLY A 29 3.42 3.51 -18.77
C GLY A 29 2.38 4.35 -18.02
N ASP A 30 1.93 3.87 -16.86
CA ASP A 30 1.02 4.58 -15.94
C ASP A 30 1.77 5.27 -14.79
N GLY A 31 2.93 5.89 -15.11
CA GLY A 31 3.83 6.48 -14.13
C GLY A 31 4.04 7.99 -14.28
N TYR A 32 4.18 8.68 -13.14
CA TYR A 32 4.59 10.09 -13.06
C TYR A 32 5.80 10.23 -12.15
N ARG A 33 6.65 11.21 -12.44
CA ARG A 33 7.80 11.58 -11.60
C ARG A 33 7.76 13.07 -11.32
N SER A 34 8.01 13.48 -10.07
CA SER A 34 8.15 14.89 -9.77
C SER A 34 9.39 15.46 -10.47
N THR A 35 9.36 16.73 -10.84
CA THR A 35 10.52 17.39 -11.49
C THR A 35 11.74 17.45 -10.59
N SER A 36 11.52 17.49 -9.27
CA SER A 36 12.56 17.36 -8.24
C SER A 36 13.11 15.94 -8.07
N GLU A 37 12.53 14.95 -8.75
CA GLU A 37 12.83 13.51 -8.66
C GLU A 37 12.68 12.89 -7.27
N VAL A 38 12.08 13.63 -6.33
CA VAL A 38 11.81 13.16 -4.97
C VAL A 38 10.69 12.12 -4.96
N TYR A 39 9.67 12.33 -5.81
CA TYR A 39 8.47 11.49 -5.82
C TYR A 39 8.32 10.75 -7.15
N ASN A 40 7.99 9.47 -7.04
CA ASN A 40 7.53 8.67 -8.17
C ASN A 40 6.14 8.14 -7.87
N LEU A 41 5.27 8.22 -8.87
CA LEU A 41 3.95 7.63 -8.85
C LEU A 41 3.92 6.54 -9.90
N SER A 42 3.46 5.36 -9.51
CA SER A 42 3.28 4.24 -10.42
C SER A 42 1.96 3.57 -10.14
N TRP A 43 1.21 3.29 -11.19
CA TRP A 43 0.00 2.49 -11.07
C TRP A 43 0.32 1.01 -11.11
N LEU A 44 -0.33 0.23 -10.26
CA LEU A 44 -0.19 -1.22 -10.24
C LEU A 44 -1.50 -1.92 -10.47
N TYR A 45 -1.44 -2.94 -11.32
CA TYR A 45 -2.53 -3.86 -11.60
C TYR A 45 -2.22 -5.20 -10.98
N TRP A 46 -3.18 -5.73 -10.24
CA TRP A 46 -3.11 -7.07 -9.67
C TRP A 46 -4.04 -7.92 -10.48
N TYR A 47 -3.48 -8.87 -11.22
CA TYR A 47 -4.26 -9.83 -11.98
C TYR A 47 -4.68 -11.00 -11.09
N ARG A 48 -5.81 -11.62 -11.42
CA ARG A 48 -6.23 -12.89 -10.83
C ARG A 48 -5.28 -14.00 -11.29
N VAL A 49 -5.49 -15.20 -10.75
CA VAL A 49 -4.70 -16.41 -11.09
C VAL A 49 -4.70 -16.72 -12.59
N ASP A 50 -5.71 -16.24 -13.33
CA ASP A 50 -5.80 -16.37 -14.78
C ASP A 50 -4.82 -15.47 -15.57
N GLY A 51 -4.13 -14.54 -14.90
CA GLY A 51 -3.15 -13.63 -15.51
C GLY A 51 -3.74 -12.58 -16.45
N ILE A 52 -5.06 -12.51 -16.60
CA ILE A 52 -5.74 -11.65 -17.59
C ILE A 52 -6.78 -10.76 -16.90
N THR A 53 -7.48 -11.27 -15.89
CA THR A 53 -8.52 -10.51 -15.19
C THR A 53 -7.91 -9.63 -14.11
N ILE A 54 -8.13 -8.31 -14.15
CA ILE A 54 -7.70 -7.43 -13.06
C ILE A 54 -8.53 -7.70 -11.80
N GLY A 55 -7.87 -8.21 -10.76
CA GLY A 55 -8.42 -8.44 -9.44
C GLY A 55 -8.42 -7.20 -8.54
N ARG A 56 -7.33 -6.40 -8.55
CA ARG A 56 -7.20 -5.13 -7.81
C ARG A 56 -6.29 -4.16 -8.55
N MET A 57 -6.36 -2.88 -8.17
CA MET A 57 -5.46 -1.84 -8.65
C MET A 57 -4.93 -1.04 -7.44
N GLY A 58 -3.71 -0.51 -7.46
CA GLY A 58 -3.13 0.23 -6.32
C GLY A 58 -2.08 1.27 -6.70
N LEU A 59 -2.20 2.51 -6.17
CA LEU A 59 -1.31 3.61 -6.52
C LEU A 59 -0.11 3.50 -5.60
N ILE A 60 1.06 3.49 -6.20
CA ILE A 60 2.30 3.55 -5.45
C ILE A 60 2.81 4.96 -5.50
N VAL A 61 3.10 5.50 -4.33
CA VAL A 61 3.91 6.70 -4.16
C VAL A 61 5.23 6.30 -3.56
N ALA A 62 6.30 6.38 -4.36
CA ALA A 62 7.65 6.19 -3.89
C ALA A 62 8.29 7.55 -3.53
N ILE A 63 8.92 7.59 -2.36
CA ILE A 63 9.66 8.72 -1.81
C ILE A 63 11.06 8.20 -1.49
N GLN A 64 12.06 8.53 -2.31
CA GLN A 64 13.41 7.97 -2.18
C GLN A 64 13.36 6.42 -2.09
N ASP A 65 13.83 5.84 -0.98
CA ASP A 65 13.89 4.38 -0.74
C ASP A 65 12.60 3.80 -0.13
N GLN A 66 11.52 4.59 -0.07
CA GLN A 66 10.25 4.18 0.55
C GLN A 66 9.14 4.13 -0.48
N SER A 67 8.25 3.15 -0.35
CA SER A 67 7.06 3.02 -1.18
C SER A 67 5.82 2.93 -0.30
N LEU A 68 4.80 3.70 -0.65
CA LEU A 68 3.47 3.70 -0.04
C LEU A 68 2.48 3.20 -1.09
N ALA A 69 1.67 2.20 -0.75
CA ALA A 69 0.68 1.65 -1.66
C ALA A 69 -0.74 1.98 -1.18
N PHE A 70 -1.58 2.39 -2.13
CA PHE A 70 -2.96 2.80 -1.89
C PHE A 70 -3.89 1.97 -2.80
N PRO A 71 -4.37 0.80 -2.34
CA PRO A 71 -5.23 -0.07 -3.15
C PRO A 71 -6.62 0.50 -3.36
N TRP A 72 -7.23 0.16 -4.49
CA TRP A 72 -8.60 0.50 -4.81
C TRP A 72 -9.59 0.00 -3.74
N GLY A 73 -10.56 0.87 -3.41
CA GLY A 73 -11.56 0.61 -2.37
C GLY A 73 -11.09 0.89 -0.94
N THR A 74 -9.91 1.50 -0.77
CA THR A 74 -9.43 2.01 0.53
C THR A 74 -9.62 3.53 0.62
N GLU A 75 -9.65 4.07 1.84
CA GLU A 75 -9.66 5.53 2.08
C GLU A 75 -8.45 6.21 1.42
N GLY A 76 -7.29 5.56 1.48
CA GLY A 76 -6.06 6.04 0.84
C GLY A 76 -6.20 6.23 -0.67
N MET A 77 -6.96 5.37 -1.35
CA MET A 77 -7.21 5.55 -2.79
C MET A 77 -8.11 6.75 -3.07
N GLU A 78 -9.06 7.09 -2.19
CA GLU A 78 -9.90 8.28 -2.39
C GLU A 78 -9.07 9.57 -2.32
N VAL A 79 -8.07 9.61 -1.42
CA VAL A 79 -7.10 10.71 -1.36
C VAL A 79 -6.12 10.66 -2.55
N ALA A 80 -5.67 9.46 -2.95
CA ALA A 80 -4.80 9.26 -4.12
C ALA A 80 -5.41 9.81 -5.40
N LYS A 81 -6.73 9.63 -5.59
CA LYS A 81 -7.46 10.19 -6.74
C LYS A 81 -7.39 11.71 -6.76
N GLN A 82 -7.38 12.38 -5.62
CA GLN A 82 -7.24 13.83 -5.58
C GLN A 82 -5.89 14.23 -6.14
N LEU A 83 -4.79 13.62 -5.64
CA LEU A 83 -3.45 13.86 -6.18
C LEU A 83 -3.39 13.63 -7.68
N LEU A 84 -3.88 12.48 -8.16
CA LEU A 84 -3.88 12.16 -9.59
C LEU A 84 -4.68 13.16 -10.41
N ASN A 85 -5.77 13.71 -9.88
CA ASN A 85 -6.55 14.74 -10.55
C ASN A 85 -5.77 16.06 -10.69
N GLU A 86 -4.98 16.43 -9.68
CA GLU A 86 -4.12 17.61 -9.74
C GLU A 86 -2.97 17.43 -10.75
N ILE A 87 -2.52 16.19 -10.96
CA ILE A 87 -1.45 15.85 -11.92
C ILE A 87 -1.98 15.76 -13.34
N ASP A 88 -3.03 14.96 -13.55
CA ASP A 88 -3.64 14.68 -14.85
C ASP A 88 -5.11 14.24 -14.69
N GLY A 89 -6.02 15.21 -14.74
CA GLY A 89 -7.46 14.95 -14.67
C GLY A 89 -8.01 14.05 -15.80
N LYS A 90 -7.31 13.91 -16.93
CA LYS A 90 -7.74 13.02 -18.03
C LYS A 90 -7.41 11.56 -17.71
N TRP A 91 -6.35 11.32 -16.97
CA TRP A 91 -5.89 9.99 -16.57
C TRP A 91 -6.95 9.24 -15.76
N ILE A 92 -7.62 9.93 -14.84
CA ILE A 92 -8.72 9.36 -14.05
C ILE A 92 -9.83 8.84 -14.96
N SER A 93 -10.23 9.64 -15.95
CA SER A 93 -11.29 9.27 -16.89
C SER A 93 -10.94 8.02 -17.70
N TYR A 94 -9.68 7.88 -18.15
CA TYR A 94 -9.21 6.71 -18.88
C TYR A 94 -9.25 5.43 -18.03
N HIS A 95 -8.73 5.47 -16.81
CA HIS A 95 -8.68 4.29 -15.93
C HIS A 95 -10.05 3.90 -15.38
N PHE A 96 -10.94 4.86 -15.11
CA PHE A 96 -12.34 4.54 -14.82
C PHE A 96 -13.05 3.89 -16.01
N GLY A 97 -12.69 4.27 -17.24
CA GLY A 97 -13.14 3.59 -18.46
C GLY A 97 -12.73 2.13 -18.50
N LEU A 98 -11.47 1.82 -18.15
CA LEU A 98 -10.97 0.44 -18.03
C LEU A 98 -11.73 -0.35 -16.95
N VAL A 99 -11.97 0.23 -15.77
CA VAL A 99 -12.74 -0.41 -14.69
C VAL A 99 -14.18 -0.71 -15.14
N LYS A 100 -14.81 0.22 -15.87
CA LYS A 100 -16.16 0.05 -16.40
C LYS A 100 -16.21 -1.04 -17.47
N GLY A 101 -15.24 -1.06 -18.39
CA GLY A 101 -15.09 -2.13 -19.39
C GLY A 101 -14.83 -3.50 -18.74
N CYS A 102 -14.00 -3.57 -17.69
CA CYS A 102 -13.79 -4.81 -16.93
C CYS A 102 -15.06 -5.27 -16.20
N LYS A 103 -15.89 -4.35 -15.70
CA LYS A 103 -17.22 -4.69 -15.13
C LYS A 103 -18.18 -5.21 -16.18
N GLU A 104 -18.12 -4.69 -17.41
CA GLU A 104 -18.97 -5.11 -18.53
C GLU A 104 -18.54 -6.44 -19.17
N MET A 105 -17.27 -6.84 -19.02
CA MET A 105 -16.75 -8.16 -19.44
C MET A 105 -16.98 -9.28 -18.42
N LEU A 106 -17.35 -8.94 -17.18
CA LEU A 106 -17.81 -9.92 -16.20
C LEU A 106 -19.29 -10.24 -16.52
N PRO A 107 -19.70 -11.51 -16.55
CA PRO A 107 -21.10 -11.86 -16.78
C PRO A 107 -22.01 -11.05 -15.84
N ASN A 108 -23.05 -10.42 -16.40
CA ASN A 108 -24.03 -9.59 -15.67
C ASN A 108 -24.72 -10.29 -14.49
N ASP A 109 -24.50 -11.60 -14.31
CA ASP A 109 -25.03 -12.43 -13.23
C ASP A 109 -24.05 -12.68 -12.08
N LEU A 110 -22.85 -12.09 -12.10
CA LEU A 110 -22.03 -12.06 -10.88
C LEU A 110 -22.67 -11.08 -9.91
N PRO A 111 -23.20 -11.55 -8.76
CA PRO A 111 -23.84 -10.69 -7.78
C PRO A 111 -22.84 -9.58 -7.48
N SER A 112 -23.27 -8.31 -7.68
CA SER A 112 -22.46 -7.11 -7.46
C SER A 112 -21.59 -7.37 -6.24
N THR A 113 -20.31 -7.70 -6.45
CA THR A 113 -19.51 -8.26 -5.37
C THR A 113 -19.52 -7.17 -4.32
N PRO A 114 -20.18 -7.37 -3.18
CA PRO A 114 -20.23 -6.32 -2.17
C PRO A 114 -18.79 -5.96 -1.93
N VAL A 115 -18.50 -4.65 -1.84
CA VAL A 115 -17.21 -4.14 -1.33
C VAL A 115 -16.81 -5.15 -0.26
N VAL A 116 -15.77 -5.94 -0.52
CA VAL A 116 -15.39 -7.01 0.39
C VAL A 116 -14.83 -6.28 1.59
N ARG A 117 -15.74 -5.81 2.47
CA ARG A 117 -15.45 -5.54 3.86
C ARG A 117 -14.76 -6.82 4.28
N MET A 118 -13.48 -6.72 4.62
CA MET A 118 -12.72 -7.86 5.12
C MET A 118 -13.65 -8.65 6.02
N GLN A 119 -13.86 -9.93 5.69
CA GLN A 119 -14.73 -10.74 6.51
C GLN A 119 -14.18 -10.63 7.93
N GLN A 120 -15.00 -10.12 8.86
CA GLN A 120 -14.62 -9.90 10.26
C GLN A 120 -13.76 -11.03 10.87
N PRO A 121 -13.96 -12.32 10.50
CA PRO A 121 -13.08 -13.42 10.92
C PRO A 121 -11.57 -13.21 10.68
N CYS A 122 -11.15 -12.66 9.55
CA CYS A 122 -9.71 -12.52 9.24
C CYS A 122 -9.03 -11.49 10.14
N ILE A 123 -9.68 -10.34 10.37
CA ILE A 123 -9.18 -9.31 11.31
C ILE A 123 -9.16 -9.83 12.75
N MET A 124 -10.15 -10.62 13.14
CA MET A 124 -10.16 -11.25 14.46
C MET A 124 -8.96 -12.18 14.65
N VAL A 125 -8.65 -13.03 13.66
CA VAL A 125 -7.46 -13.91 13.70
C VAL A 125 -6.17 -13.10 13.85
N LEU A 126 -5.99 -12.05 13.05
CA LEU A 126 -4.82 -11.17 13.17
C LEU A 126 -4.74 -10.48 14.53
N SER A 127 -5.87 -10.04 15.08
CA SER A 127 -5.90 -9.40 16.40
C SER A 127 -5.47 -10.36 17.51
N LEU A 128 -5.90 -11.62 17.45
CA LEU A 128 -5.48 -12.66 18.38
C LEU A 128 -4.00 -13.00 18.23
N LEU A 129 -3.51 -13.16 16.99
CA LEU A 129 -2.09 -13.38 16.71
C LEU A 129 -1.24 -12.23 17.24
N ARG A 130 -1.70 -10.99 17.08
CA ARG A 130 -1.04 -9.81 17.63
C ARG A 130 -0.92 -9.87 19.14
N GLN A 131 -2.03 -10.14 19.84
CA GLN A 131 -2.03 -10.24 21.30
C GLN A 131 -1.09 -11.33 21.80
N ALA A 132 -1.14 -12.53 21.21
CA ALA A 132 -0.28 -13.65 21.59
C ALA A 132 1.20 -13.36 21.29
N THR A 133 1.51 -12.70 20.16
CA THR A 133 2.88 -12.30 19.83
C THR A 133 3.39 -11.22 20.79
N GLN A 134 2.55 -10.23 21.11
CA GLN A 134 2.88 -9.17 22.07
C GLN A 134 3.12 -9.71 23.48
N ALA A 135 2.39 -10.75 23.89
CA ALA A 135 2.58 -11.45 25.15
C ALA A 135 3.82 -12.38 25.16
N GLY A 136 4.48 -12.57 24.01
CA GLY A 136 5.62 -13.46 23.86
C GLY A 136 5.26 -14.95 23.75
N GLU A 137 3.97 -15.29 23.62
CA GLU A 137 3.49 -16.66 23.44
C GLU A 137 3.80 -17.21 22.05
N ILE A 138 3.82 -16.32 21.05
CA ILE A 138 4.22 -16.61 19.67
C ILE A 138 5.47 -15.81 19.37
N LEU A 139 6.52 -16.49 18.93
CA LEU A 139 7.76 -15.87 18.46
C LEU A 139 7.94 -16.14 16.98
N TRP A 140 8.02 -15.06 16.20
CA TRP A 140 8.29 -15.13 14.76
C TRP A 140 9.79 -15.12 14.50
N ARG A 141 10.20 -15.86 13.46
CA ARG A 141 11.58 -15.91 12.99
C ARG A 141 11.60 -15.64 11.50
N GLN A 142 12.59 -14.88 11.04
CA GLN A 142 12.83 -14.67 9.62
C GLN A 142 13.43 -15.94 9.01
N ASP A 143 12.97 -16.30 7.82
CA ASP A 143 13.60 -17.33 7.01
C ASP A 143 14.95 -16.84 6.49
N ARG A 144 15.97 -17.70 6.57
CA ARG A 144 17.34 -17.37 6.13
C ARG A 144 17.45 -17.38 4.62
N ASP A 145 16.68 -18.23 3.95
CA ASP A 145 16.75 -18.41 2.49
C ASP A 145 15.82 -17.43 1.77
N ASN A 146 14.83 -16.88 2.48
CA ASN A 146 13.91 -15.88 1.97
C ASN A 146 13.70 -14.75 3.00
N PRO A 147 14.37 -13.59 2.86
CA PRO A 147 14.25 -12.49 3.82
C PRO A 147 12.84 -11.88 3.87
N ASN A 148 11.98 -12.18 2.90
CA ASN A 148 10.58 -11.76 2.88
C ASN A 148 9.63 -12.79 3.52
N SER A 149 10.14 -13.93 4.03
CA SER A 149 9.33 -14.93 4.73
C SER A 149 9.65 -15.00 6.22
N PHE A 150 8.61 -15.21 7.02
CA PHE A 150 8.66 -15.29 8.46
C PHE A 150 7.82 -16.47 8.93
N TYR A 151 8.31 -17.24 9.89
CA TYR A 151 7.60 -18.41 10.37
C TYR A 151 7.54 -18.47 11.89
N SER A 152 6.53 -19.16 12.40
CA SER A 152 6.41 -19.53 13.80
C SER A 152 5.83 -20.92 13.93
N HIS A 153 6.10 -21.57 15.06
CA HIS A 153 5.49 -22.83 15.44
C HIS A 153 4.70 -22.61 16.72
N PHE A 154 3.39 -22.83 16.64
CA PHE A 154 2.49 -22.69 17.79
C PHE A 154 1.59 -23.92 17.86
N ASN A 155 1.54 -24.59 19.02
CA ASN A 155 0.78 -25.83 19.23
C ASN A 155 0.99 -26.89 18.13
N HIS A 156 2.25 -27.16 17.77
CA HIS A 156 2.66 -28.09 16.70
C HIS A 156 2.21 -27.73 15.28
N LYS A 157 1.66 -26.53 15.07
CA LYS A 157 1.27 -26.03 13.75
C LYS A 157 2.30 -25.01 13.27
N LYS A 158 2.73 -25.14 12.02
CA LYS A 158 3.54 -24.13 11.34
C LYS A 158 2.62 -23.02 10.83
N MET A 159 2.99 -21.78 11.09
CA MET A 159 2.41 -20.58 10.49
C MET A 159 3.50 -19.86 9.72
N GLU A 160 3.13 -19.25 8.60
CA GLU A 160 4.07 -18.52 7.75
C GLU A 160 3.45 -17.19 7.31
N ILE A 161 4.26 -16.14 7.32
CA ILE A 161 3.95 -14.82 6.80
C ILE A 161 4.94 -14.56 5.67
N THR A 162 4.46 -14.39 4.45
CA THR A 162 5.32 -14.11 3.29
C THR A 162 4.92 -12.80 2.64
N PHE A 163 5.87 -11.89 2.53
CA PHE A 163 5.70 -10.69 1.74
C PHE A 163 6.04 -10.97 0.27
N ARG A 164 5.17 -10.52 -0.63
CA ARG A 164 5.30 -10.71 -2.07
C ARG A 164 5.49 -9.37 -2.78
N GLN A 165 6.33 -9.40 -3.79
CA GLN A 165 6.54 -8.32 -4.76
C GLN A 165 5.87 -8.69 -6.09
N PRO A 166 5.51 -7.72 -6.94
CA PRO A 166 5.10 -7.99 -8.31
C PRO A 166 6.18 -8.73 -9.09
N ALA A 167 5.77 -9.63 -10.00
CA ALA A 167 6.68 -10.44 -10.79
C ALA A 167 7.50 -9.63 -11.82
N ASP A 168 7.02 -8.45 -12.23
CA ASP A 168 7.59 -7.69 -13.38
C ASP A 168 8.42 -6.46 -12.97
N TYR A 169 8.80 -6.33 -11.69
CA TYR A 169 9.53 -5.14 -11.19
C TYR A 169 10.98 -5.47 -10.79
N ASP A 170 11.75 -6.02 -11.72
CA ASP A 170 13.17 -6.34 -11.51
C ASP A 170 14.09 -5.10 -11.51
N GLU A 171 13.70 -4.01 -12.18
CA GLU A 171 14.56 -2.83 -12.32
C GLU A 171 14.41 -1.80 -11.18
N ASN A 172 13.28 -1.80 -10.48
CA ASN A 172 13.02 -0.95 -9.31
C ASN A 172 11.99 -1.64 -8.41
N PRO A 173 12.41 -2.41 -7.40
CA PRO A 173 11.48 -3.12 -6.53
C PRO A 173 10.58 -2.11 -5.82
N ILE A 174 9.28 -2.17 -6.09
CA ILE A 174 8.28 -1.27 -5.48
C ILE A 174 7.97 -1.63 -4.01
N GLY A 175 8.86 -2.42 -3.39
CA GLY A 175 8.65 -3.00 -2.08
C GLY A 175 7.57 -4.09 -2.07
N ASN A 176 7.23 -4.51 -0.86
CA ASN A 176 6.30 -5.60 -0.62
C ASN A 176 4.85 -5.11 -0.67
N LEU A 177 4.04 -5.72 -1.53
CA LEU A 177 2.71 -5.22 -1.86
C LEU A 177 1.57 -6.14 -1.41
N VAL A 178 1.86 -7.42 -1.29
CA VAL A 178 0.97 -8.40 -0.69
C VAL A 178 1.70 -9.01 0.49
N VAL A 179 0.97 -9.27 1.56
CA VAL A 179 1.42 -10.19 2.59
C VAL A 179 0.44 -11.35 2.69
N GLU A 180 0.99 -12.55 2.64
CA GLU A 180 0.24 -13.79 2.75
C GLU A 180 0.43 -14.36 4.15
N LEU A 181 -0.66 -14.60 4.88
CA LEU A 181 -0.66 -15.39 6.10
C LEU A 181 -1.10 -16.81 5.77
N LEU A 182 -0.17 -17.76 5.86
CA LEU A 182 -0.43 -19.17 5.73
C LEU A 182 -0.67 -19.78 7.12
N LEU A 183 -1.86 -20.33 7.30
CA LEU A 183 -2.27 -21.15 8.42
C LEU A 183 -2.57 -22.56 7.91
N GLU A 184 -2.69 -23.52 8.83
CA GLU A 184 -3.13 -24.87 8.47
C GLU A 184 -4.52 -24.81 7.81
N GLY A 185 -4.58 -25.13 6.50
CA GLY A 185 -5.81 -25.13 5.72
C GLY A 185 -6.29 -23.77 5.21
N ALA A 186 -5.54 -22.68 5.42
CA ALA A 186 -5.91 -21.36 4.93
C ALA A 186 -4.71 -20.54 4.45
N ASN A 187 -4.84 -19.92 3.27
CA ASN A 187 -3.95 -18.85 2.80
C ASN A 187 -4.75 -17.55 2.75
N ILE A 188 -4.36 -16.56 3.55
CA ILE A 188 -5.08 -15.30 3.70
C ILE A 188 -4.19 -14.16 3.20
N PRO A 189 -4.44 -13.63 1.99
CA PRO A 189 -3.68 -12.51 1.45
C PRO A 189 -4.23 -11.16 1.92
N PHE A 190 -3.34 -10.24 2.26
CA PHE A 190 -3.64 -8.84 2.57
C PHE A 190 -2.85 -7.91 1.67
N ALA A 191 -3.53 -6.89 1.15
CA ALA A 191 -2.88 -5.88 0.34
C ALA A 191 -2.21 -4.80 1.19
N CYS A 192 -1.04 -4.33 0.77
CA CYS A 192 -0.38 -3.16 1.35
C CYS A 192 -1.35 -1.98 1.40
N GLY A 193 -1.35 -1.22 2.50
CA GLY A 193 -2.33 -0.14 2.71
C GLY A 193 -3.68 -0.59 3.31
N THR A 194 -3.87 -1.89 3.61
CA THR A 194 -5.06 -2.38 4.33
C THR A 194 -4.76 -2.66 5.80
N ASP A 195 -5.80 -2.62 6.66
CA ASP A 195 -5.68 -2.92 8.10
C ASP A 195 -5.01 -4.27 8.36
N GLY A 196 -5.32 -5.28 7.55
CA GLY A 196 -4.71 -6.61 7.68
C GLY A 196 -3.21 -6.59 7.45
N TYR A 197 -2.74 -5.84 6.45
CA TYR A 197 -1.31 -5.67 6.20
C TYR A 197 -0.61 -4.94 7.36
N PHE A 198 -1.22 -3.86 7.85
CA PHE A 198 -0.66 -3.11 8.97
C PHE A 198 -0.61 -3.92 10.27
N LEU A 199 -1.61 -4.75 10.54
CA LEU A 199 -1.61 -5.67 11.68
C LEU A 199 -0.50 -6.73 11.57
N ILE A 200 -0.25 -7.25 10.36
CA ILE A 200 0.88 -8.18 10.13
C ILE A 200 2.22 -7.50 10.41
N GLU A 201 2.42 -6.27 9.94
CA GLU A 201 3.64 -5.53 10.25
C GLU A 201 3.81 -5.30 11.76
N GLU A 202 2.72 -5.00 12.47
CA GLU A 202 2.70 -4.85 13.93
C GLU A 202 3.06 -6.17 14.63
N ILE A 203 2.46 -7.28 14.21
CA ILE A 203 2.77 -8.64 14.71
C ILE A 203 4.27 -8.91 14.62
N LEU A 204 4.87 -8.74 13.43
CA LEU A 204 6.30 -9.02 13.23
C LEU A 204 7.19 -8.08 14.04
N SER A 205 6.77 -6.83 14.24
CA SER A 205 7.53 -5.83 15.01
C SER A 205 7.72 -6.22 16.49
N PHE A 206 6.83 -7.03 17.06
CA PHE A 206 6.97 -7.51 18.43
C PHE A 206 8.03 -8.62 18.58
N SER A 207 8.29 -9.39 17.53
CA SER A 207 9.25 -10.50 17.56
C SER A 207 10.59 -10.18 16.90
N ILE A 208 10.64 -9.18 16.01
CA ILE A 208 11.79 -8.93 15.14
C ILE A 208 12.27 -7.47 15.33
N PRO A 209 13.31 -7.24 16.15
CA PRO A 209 13.77 -5.88 16.47
C PRO A 209 14.18 -5.05 15.26
N ASP A 210 14.82 -5.67 14.27
CA ASP A 210 15.23 -4.97 13.04
C ASP A 210 14.03 -4.53 12.22
N TYR A 211 12.96 -5.32 12.21
CA TYR A 211 11.69 -4.96 11.56
C TYR A 211 11.03 -3.78 12.27
N GLN A 212 11.03 -3.79 13.61
CA GLN A 212 10.54 -2.67 14.41
C GLN A 212 11.35 -1.39 14.18
N ARG A 213 12.68 -1.50 13.98
CA ARG A 213 13.53 -0.37 13.63
C ARG A 213 13.18 0.17 12.24
N ALA A 214 13.09 -0.71 11.24
CA ALA A 214 12.73 -0.32 9.87
C ALA A 214 11.36 0.39 9.80
N ILE A 215 10.36 -0.06 10.56
CA ILE A 215 9.06 0.63 10.66
C ILE A 215 9.24 2.05 11.23
N ARG A 216 9.98 2.20 12.34
CA ARG A 216 10.20 3.51 12.97
C ARG A 216 10.98 4.46 12.08
N ASP A 217 12.00 3.98 11.39
CA ASP A 217 12.80 4.78 10.46
C ASP A 217 11.93 5.28 9.29
N ARG A 218 11.04 4.41 8.78
CA ARG A 218 10.04 4.80 7.77
C ARG A 218 9.08 5.86 8.30
N GLU A 219 8.47 5.65 9.47
CA GLU A 219 7.54 6.62 10.06
C GLU A 219 8.21 7.98 10.31
N ALA A 220 9.46 7.98 10.78
CA ALA A 220 10.23 9.20 10.99
C ALA A 220 10.56 9.92 9.68
N ALA A 221 10.90 9.19 8.62
CA ALA A 221 11.12 9.77 7.30
C ALA A 221 9.85 10.38 6.72
N LEU A 222 8.73 9.67 6.79
CA LEU A 222 7.44 10.16 6.32
C LEU A 222 7.00 11.41 7.11
N ALA A 223 7.21 11.43 8.42
CA ALA A 223 6.92 12.61 9.25
C ALA A 223 7.75 13.84 8.87
N ARG A 224 9.04 13.66 8.54
CA ARG A 224 9.89 14.76 8.02
C ARG A 224 9.37 15.27 6.69
N GLU A 225 8.90 14.37 5.83
CA GLU A 225 8.37 14.73 4.51
C GLU A 225 7.05 15.50 4.63
N ILE A 226 6.15 15.07 5.50
CA ILE A 226 4.91 15.80 5.85
C ILE A 226 5.24 17.24 6.28
N GLU A 227 6.25 17.44 7.12
CA GLU A 227 6.64 18.78 7.56
C GLU A 227 7.31 19.61 6.44
N SER A 228 8.01 18.96 5.51
CA SER A 228 8.52 19.60 4.28
C SER A 228 7.36 20.13 3.42
N LEU A 229 6.37 19.27 3.13
CA LEU A 229 5.19 19.63 2.35
C LEU A 229 4.38 20.75 3.01
N ARG A 230 4.19 20.70 4.33
CA ARG A 230 3.51 21.78 5.08
C ARG A 230 4.23 23.12 4.94
N ARG A 231 5.56 23.13 4.99
CA ARG A 231 6.36 24.35 4.81
C ARG A 231 6.22 24.88 3.39
N MET A 232 6.28 24.01 2.39
CA MET A 232 6.08 24.37 0.98
C MET A 232 4.72 25.04 0.76
N ILE A 233 3.63 24.43 1.24
CA ILE A 233 2.27 24.98 1.10
C ILE A 233 2.14 26.35 1.80
N ARG A 234 2.74 26.53 2.99
CA ARG A 234 2.71 27.82 3.70
C ARG A 234 3.53 28.92 3.01
N GLN A 235 4.49 28.54 2.18
CA GLN A 235 5.41 29.46 1.51
C GLN A 235 4.99 29.79 0.07
N SER A 236 4.08 29.01 -0.54
CA SER A 236 3.38 29.44 -1.77
C SER A 236 2.63 30.72 -1.43
N PRO A 237 3.04 31.90 -1.95
CA PRO A 237 2.23 33.09 -1.83
C PRO A 237 0.90 32.76 -2.51
N ALA A 238 -0.22 33.12 -1.87
CA ALA A 238 -1.45 33.29 -2.62
C ALA A 238 -1.14 34.35 -3.68
N GLU A 239 -0.82 33.92 -4.91
CA GLU A 239 -0.70 34.84 -6.03
C GLU A 239 -2.02 35.60 -6.12
N GLU A 240 -1.89 36.91 -5.98
CA GLU A 240 -2.94 37.90 -6.12
C GLU A 240 -3.83 37.54 -7.32
N LYS A 241 -5.08 37.19 -7.05
CA LYS A 241 -6.17 37.27 -8.02
C LYS A 241 -6.97 38.53 -7.78
#